data_AF-A0A2M7HZL6-F1
#
_entry.id   AF-A0A2M7HZL6-F1
#
_cell.length_a   1.000
_cell.length_b   1.000
_cell.length_c   1.000
_cell.angle_alpha   90.00
_cell.angle_beta   90.00
_cell.angle_gamma   90.00
#
_symmetry.space_group_name_H-M   'P 1'
#
loop_
_entity.id
_entity.type
_entity.pdbx_description
1 polymer ?
#
loop_
_entity_poly.entity_id
_entity_poly.type
_entity_poly.pdbx_seq_one_letter_code
_entity_poly.pdbx_strand_id
1 'polypeptide(L)'
;GLEEKLIIKNFIKNFRKKHNYKIKKIINQSKKLLKQNSKKALVRLGLLTDYQWLKNENYYAFPTILPFSPYKKNIFFFSILGAIYNNKQHNILFVSIHEISHFIVYKTLKKFYDKKISLKKESFYFLKEILAPVIMNQKPLQSLLKIRNYLGNPFLRYIFIINKNKKIQITTFFQRIYEKARYGGKMDFKQILEIMALLIFSIENELIKKNKIWNQYGNDLINNKTAFKKYCQPIKIEAPEQLFNRSNRRSGRC
;
A
#
# COMPACT_ATOMS: atom_id res chain seq x y z
N GLY A 1 23.90 -16.84 -22.03
CA GLY A 1 25.14 -16.53 -21.28
C GLY A 1 25.65 -15.10 -21.44
N LEU A 2 26.17 -14.74 -22.62
CA LEU A 2 26.69 -13.39 -22.97
C LEU A 2 25.77 -12.66 -23.97
N GLU A 3 25.21 -13.41 -24.91
CA GLU A 3 24.30 -12.93 -25.95
C GLU A 3 22.98 -12.41 -25.37
N GLU A 4 22.36 -13.11 -24.43
CA GLU A 4 21.15 -12.67 -23.72
C GLU A 4 21.37 -11.35 -22.95
N LYS A 5 22.56 -11.17 -22.33
CA LYS A 5 22.92 -9.92 -21.64
C LYS A 5 23.04 -8.77 -22.65
N LEU A 6 23.61 -9.03 -23.83
CA LEU A 6 23.68 -8.08 -24.93
C LEU A 6 22.29 -7.70 -25.45
N ILE A 7 21.39 -8.66 -25.62
CA ILE A 7 20.00 -8.42 -26.03
C ILE A 7 19.29 -7.50 -25.03
N ILE A 8 19.35 -7.79 -23.73
CA ILE A 8 18.73 -6.95 -22.69
C ILE A 8 19.35 -5.55 -22.69
N LYS A 9 20.68 -5.43 -22.76
CA LYS A 9 21.39 -4.15 -22.78
C LYS A 9 20.99 -3.31 -23.99
N ASN A 10 20.93 -3.92 -25.18
CA ASN A 10 20.53 -3.28 -26.42
C ASN A 10 19.06 -2.84 -26.36
N PHE A 11 18.17 -3.68 -25.83
CA PHE A 11 16.78 -3.31 -25.59
C PHE A 11 16.67 -2.04 -24.73
N ILE A 12 17.34 -2.00 -23.58
CA ILE A 12 17.32 -0.83 -22.68
C ILE A 12 17.88 0.42 -23.38
N LYS A 13 19.01 0.28 -24.08
CA LYS A 13 19.65 1.40 -24.80
C LYS A 13 18.73 1.96 -25.89
N ASN A 14 18.17 1.07 -26.72
CA ASN A 14 17.28 1.44 -27.82
C ASN A 14 15.98 2.03 -27.31
N PHE A 15 15.38 1.45 -26.26
CA PHE A 15 14.19 1.99 -25.60
C PHE A 15 14.43 3.42 -25.09
N ARG A 16 15.55 3.64 -24.37
CA ARG A 16 15.93 4.97 -23.88
C ARG A 16 16.14 5.96 -25.01
N LYS A 17 16.81 5.55 -26.10
CA LYS A 17 17.03 6.40 -27.28
C LYS A 17 15.69 6.79 -27.92
N LYS A 18 14.82 5.80 -28.18
CA LYS A 18 13.50 5.98 -28.82
C LYS A 18 12.57 6.88 -28.01
N HIS A 19 12.59 6.77 -26.68
CA HIS A 19 11.67 7.48 -25.79
C HIS A 19 12.30 8.63 -24.98
N ASN A 20 13.52 9.05 -25.32
CA ASN A 20 14.31 10.01 -24.54
C ASN A 20 13.54 11.28 -24.16
N TYR A 21 12.88 11.91 -25.13
CA TYR A 21 12.10 13.13 -24.90
C TYR A 21 10.96 12.90 -23.88
N LYS A 22 10.19 11.82 -24.05
CA LYS A 22 9.10 11.45 -23.13
C LYS A 22 9.64 11.17 -21.72
N ILE A 23 10.74 10.42 -21.61
CA ILE A 23 11.40 10.11 -20.33
C ILE A 23 11.81 11.41 -19.62
N LYS A 24 12.52 12.31 -20.32
CA LYS A 24 12.94 13.61 -19.77
C LYS A 24 11.74 14.45 -19.32
N LYS A 25 10.68 14.51 -20.12
CA LYS A 25 9.44 15.22 -19.78
C LYS A 25 8.81 14.67 -18.50
N ILE A 26 8.68 13.36 -18.38
CA ILE A 26 8.13 12.68 -17.19
C ILE A 26 8.99 12.96 -15.94
N ILE A 27 10.32 12.91 -16.07
CA ILE A 27 11.24 13.21 -14.96
C ILE A 27 11.09 14.67 -14.52
N ASN A 28 11.05 15.62 -15.46
CA ASN A 28 10.92 17.04 -15.13
C ASN A 28 9.58 17.37 -14.48
N GLN A 29 8.48 16.78 -14.99
CA GLN A 29 7.16 16.90 -14.37
C GLN A 29 7.15 16.30 -12.96
N SER A 30 7.76 15.13 -12.78
CA SER A 30 7.91 14.49 -11.47
C SER A 30 8.68 15.36 -10.49
N LYS A 31 9.83 15.93 -10.91
CA LYS A 31 10.62 16.85 -10.08
C LYS A 31 9.82 18.07 -9.66
N LYS A 32 9.07 18.69 -10.59
CA LYS A 32 8.22 19.85 -10.31
C LYS A 32 7.14 19.51 -9.29
N LEU A 33 6.45 18.38 -9.46
CA LEU A 33 5.40 17.93 -8.55
C LEU A 33 5.93 17.65 -7.14
N LEU A 34 7.09 16.98 -7.05
CA LEU A 34 7.75 16.73 -5.76
C LEU A 34 8.16 18.03 -5.09
N LYS A 35 8.80 18.96 -5.81
CA LYS A 35 9.22 20.27 -5.25
C LYS A 35 8.04 21.06 -4.66
N GLN A 36 6.87 20.99 -5.29
CA GLN A 36 5.69 21.75 -4.86
C GLN A 36 4.97 21.13 -3.65
N ASN A 37 4.84 19.80 -3.63
CA ASN A 37 3.85 19.15 -2.78
C ASN A 37 4.42 18.09 -1.81
N SER A 38 5.69 17.67 -1.95
CA SER A 38 6.26 16.59 -1.13
C SER A 38 6.24 16.94 0.36
N LYS A 39 6.71 18.14 0.75
CA LYS A 39 6.71 18.59 2.15
C LYS A 39 5.31 18.55 2.76
N LYS A 40 4.32 19.11 2.06
CA LYS A 40 2.92 19.11 2.51
C LYS A 40 2.38 17.68 2.65
N ALA A 41 2.71 16.79 1.72
CA ALA A 41 2.28 15.41 1.76
C ALA A 41 2.91 14.63 2.92
N LEU A 42 4.22 14.79 3.17
CA LEU A 42 4.92 14.16 4.28
C LEU A 42 4.43 14.66 5.64
N VAL A 43 4.16 15.96 5.78
CA VAL A 43 3.55 16.49 7.01
C VAL A 43 2.19 15.86 7.27
N ARG A 44 1.31 15.80 6.25
CA ARG A 44 -0.02 15.18 6.39
C ARG A 44 0.07 13.68 6.67
N LEU A 45 0.99 12.97 6.02
CA LEU A 45 1.26 11.56 6.28
C LEU A 45 1.75 11.34 7.71
N GLY A 46 2.70 12.16 8.18
CA GLY A 46 3.23 12.10 9.54
C GLY A 46 2.13 12.29 10.58
N LEU A 47 1.24 13.26 10.40
CA LEU A 47 0.10 13.50 11.29
C LEU A 47 -0.92 12.36 11.30
N LEU A 48 -1.13 11.67 10.19
CA LEU A 48 -2.06 10.52 10.10
C LEU A 48 -1.48 9.24 10.71
N THR A 49 -0.15 9.17 10.82
CA THR A 49 0.57 7.97 11.24
C THR A 49 1.35 8.15 12.54
N ASP A 50 1.20 9.31 13.18
CA ASP A 50 1.99 9.75 14.34
C ASP A 50 3.51 9.56 14.14
N TYR A 51 3.95 9.70 12.88
CA TYR A 51 5.33 9.46 12.48
C TYR A 51 6.16 10.74 12.57
N GLN A 52 7.25 10.66 13.35
CA GLN A 52 8.22 11.73 13.48
C GLN A 52 9.36 11.54 12.47
N TRP A 53 9.47 12.52 11.57
CA TRP A 53 10.53 12.56 10.56
C TRP A 53 11.87 12.92 11.20
N LEU A 54 12.92 12.15 10.92
CA LEU A 54 14.28 12.55 11.28
C LEU A 54 14.71 13.74 10.42
N LYS A 55 15.44 14.71 10.99
CA LYS A 55 15.83 15.97 10.33
C LYS A 55 16.57 15.78 8.98
N ASN A 56 17.17 14.61 8.72
CA ASN A 56 18.01 14.34 7.55
C ASN A 56 17.61 13.08 6.74
N GLU A 57 16.37 12.58 6.86
CA GLU A 57 15.94 11.44 6.03
C GLU A 57 15.65 11.86 4.59
N ASN A 58 16.53 11.42 3.66
CA ASN A 58 16.37 11.63 2.22
C ASN A 58 15.79 10.37 1.55
N TYR A 59 14.72 10.54 0.77
CA TYR A 59 14.12 9.50 -0.06
C TYR A 59 14.39 9.77 -1.54
N TYR A 60 14.85 8.76 -2.27
CA TYR A 60 15.21 8.87 -3.67
C TYR A 60 14.20 8.13 -4.55
N ALA A 61 13.79 8.80 -5.64
CA ALA A 61 12.86 8.28 -6.63
C ALA A 61 13.59 7.94 -7.92
N PHE A 62 13.55 6.68 -8.37
CA PHE A 62 14.15 6.27 -9.64
C PHE A 62 13.09 5.80 -10.64
N PRO A 63 12.98 6.44 -11.81
CA PRO A 63 12.09 5.95 -12.86
C PRO A 63 12.63 4.63 -13.43
N THR A 64 11.75 3.65 -13.62
CA THR A 64 12.04 2.37 -14.26
C THR A 64 11.10 2.12 -15.44
N ILE A 65 11.55 1.34 -16.40
CA ILE A 65 10.70 0.86 -17.52
C ILE A 65 10.07 -0.50 -17.20
N LEU A 66 10.41 -1.08 -16.03
CA LEU A 66 9.80 -2.32 -15.56
C LEU A 66 8.42 -2.02 -14.96
N PRO A 67 7.46 -2.96 -15.03
CA PRO A 67 6.10 -2.75 -14.53
C PRO A 67 6.01 -2.79 -12.99
N PHE A 68 7.09 -3.18 -12.31
CA PHE A 68 7.15 -3.27 -10.86
C PHE A 68 8.05 -2.18 -10.27
N SER A 69 7.69 -1.77 -9.05
CA SER A 69 8.27 -0.64 -8.32
C SER A 69 8.90 -1.15 -7.02
N PRO A 70 10.08 -1.80 -7.06
CA PRO A 70 10.69 -2.31 -5.85
C PRO A 70 11.09 -1.16 -4.92
N TYR A 71 11.25 -1.47 -3.65
CA TYR A 71 11.73 -0.53 -2.63
C TYR A 71 13.01 -1.08 -1.99
N LYS A 72 14.05 -0.26 -1.88
CA LYS A 72 15.34 -0.62 -1.27
C LYS A 72 15.79 0.50 -0.33
N LYS A 73 15.64 0.28 0.98
CA LYS A 73 15.99 1.22 2.07
C LYS A 73 15.26 2.56 1.99
N ASN A 74 15.83 3.54 1.30
CA ASN A 74 15.28 4.89 1.08
C ASN A 74 15.11 5.20 -0.41
N ILE A 75 15.30 4.19 -1.26
CA ILE A 75 15.13 4.27 -2.71
C ILE A 75 13.82 3.59 -3.08
N PHE A 76 12.95 4.31 -3.77
CA PHE A 76 11.79 3.72 -4.43
C PHE A 76 11.93 3.84 -5.94
N PHE A 77 11.62 2.75 -6.62
CA PHE A 77 11.57 2.71 -8.08
C PHE A 77 10.12 2.91 -8.51
N PHE A 78 9.87 3.62 -9.61
CA PHE A 78 8.50 3.77 -10.14
C PHE A 78 8.46 3.58 -11.64
N SER A 79 7.51 2.79 -12.13
CA SER A 79 7.36 2.56 -13.56
C SER A 79 6.98 3.85 -14.30
N ILE A 80 7.60 4.11 -15.44
CA ILE A 80 7.19 5.18 -16.37
C ILE A 80 6.57 4.62 -17.65
N LEU A 81 6.46 3.30 -17.77
CA LEU A 81 6.05 2.62 -19.00
C LEU A 81 4.61 3.02 -19.41
N GLY A 82 3.69 3.09 -18.45
CA GLY A 82 2.32 3.54 -18.70
C GLY A 82 2.21 5.00 -19.14
N ALA A 83 3.11 5.87 -18.68
CA ALA A 83 3.16 7.26 -19.13
C ALA A 83 3.76 7.39 -20.53
N ILE A 84 4.68 6.51 -20.90
CA ILE A 84 5.31 6.49 -22.23
C ILE A 84 4.33 6.02 -23.31
N TYR A 85 3.62 4.91 -23.06
CA TYR A 85 2.74 4.28 -24.04
C TYR A 85 1.30 4.79 -24.01
N ASN A 86 0.75 5.04 -22.83
CA ASN A 86 -0.68 5.32 -22.69
C ASN A 86 -0.98 6.78 -22.30
N ASN A 87 0.04 7.65 -22.28
CA ASN A 87 -0.04 9.03 -21.79
C ASN A 87 -0.73 9.16 -20.41
N LYS A 88 -0.77 8.08 -19.62
CA LYS A 88 -1.38 8.09 -18.29
C LYS A 88 -0.52 8.96 -17.39
N GLN A 89 -1.13 9.97 -16.79
CA GLN A 89 -0.43 10.91 -15.92
C GLN A 89 0.10 10.16 -14.70
N HIS A 90 1.41 9.96 -14.63
CA HIS A 90 2.04 9.30 -13.49
C HIS A 90 2.18 10.31 -12.36
N ASN A 91 1.34 10.19 -11.34
CA ASN A 91 1.48 11.02 -10.14
C ASN A 91 2.57 10.43 -9.25
N ILE A 92 3.82 10.87 -9.45
CA ILE A 92 4.95 10.40 -8.65
C ILE A 92 4.73 10.59 -7.15
N LEU A 93 4.10 11.69 -6.76
CA LEU A 93 3.84 12.00 -5.36
C LEU A 93 2.89 10.97 -4.74
N PHE A 94 1.85 10.58 -5.47
CA PHE A 94 0.94 9.51 -5.05
C PHE A 94 1.71 8.21 -4.78
N VAL A 95 2.57 7.79 -5.72
CA VAL A 95 3.36 6.56 -5.59
C VAL A 95 4.33 6.68 -4.41
N SER A 96 5.02 7.81 -4.26
CA SER A 96 5.92 8.04 -3.12
C SER A 96 5.19 7.90 -1.79
N ILE A 97 4.00 8.50 -1.65
CA ILE A 97 3.24 8.43 -0.40
C ILE A 97 2.74 7.01 -0.12
N HIS A 98 2.36 6.25 -1.15
CA HIS A 98 2.04 4.83 -1.00
C HIS A 98 3.22 4.04 -0.44
N GLU A 99 4.39 4.15 -1.07
CA GLU A 99 5.58 3.39 -0.67
C GLU A 99 6.12 3.82 0.70
N ILE A 100 6.12 5.13 1.00
CA ILE A 100 6.53 5.64 2.31
C ILE A 100 5.55 5.17 3.40
N SER A 101 4.27 5.02 3.08
CA SER A 101 3.30 4.44 4.03
C SER A 101 3.67 3.00 4.41
N HIS A 102 4.14 2.18 3.47
CA HIS A 102 4.64 0.84 3.79
C HIS A 102 5.83 0.87 4.75
N PHE A 103 6.75 1.81 4.53
CA PHE A 103 7.92 1.98 5.38
C PHE A 103 7.54 2.37 6.81
N ILE A 104 6.60 3.30 6.97
CA ILE A 104 6.07 3.71 8.28
C ILE A 104 5.42 2.51 8.97
N VAL A 105 4.56 1.76 8.28
CA VAL A 105 3.95 0.53 8.82
C VAL A 105 5.01 -0.46 9.31
N TYR A 106 6.05 -0.70 8.51
CA TYR A 106 7.16 -1.57 8.90
C TYR A 106 7.91 -1.08 10.14
N LYS A 107 8.33 0.21 10.15
CA LYS A 107 9.04 0.81 11.28
C LYS A 107 8.20 0.80 12.56
N THR A 108 6.90 1.08 12.45
CA THR A 108 5.98 1.07 13.59
C THR A 108 5.81 -0.36 14.11
N LEU A 109 5.55 -1.35 13.25
CA LEU A 109 5.44 -2.76 13.68
C LEU A 109 6.73 -3.33 14.27
N LYS A 110 7.89 -2.99 13.73
CA LYS A 110 9.18 -3.50 14.25
C LYS A 110 9.38 -3.14 15.73
N LYS A 111 8.87 -1.99 16.18
CA LYS A 111 8.90 -1.60 17.61
C LYS A 111 8.06 -2.52 18.52
N PHE A 112 7.20 -3.38 17.95
CA PHE A 112 6.28 -4.27 18.70
C PHE A 112 6.51 -5.76 18.44
N TYR A 113 7.27 -6.12 17.40
CA TYR A 113 7.60 -7.52 17.10
C TYR A 113 8.27 -8.24 18.28
N ASP A 114 9.02 -7.50 19.11
CA ASP A 114 9.66 -8.04 20.30
C ASP A 114 8.67 -8.44 21.42
N LYS A 115 7.35 -8.23 21.29
CA LYS A 115 6.43 -8.35 22.44
C LYS A 115 5.12 -9.12 22.30
N LYS A 116 4.58 -9.57 21.14
CA LYS A 116 3.37 -10.48 21.10
C LYS A 116 2.81 -10.95 19.74
N ILE A 117 3.14 -10.36 18.58
CA ILE A 117 2.49 -10.70 17.29
C ILE A 117 3.55 -10.89 16.21
N SER A 118 3.71 -12.11 15.70
CA SER A 118 4.55 -12.41 14.54
C SER A 118 3.67 -12.73 13.34
N LEU A 119 3.50 -11.77 12.43
CA LEU A 119 2.81 -12.01 11.17
C LEU A 119 3.74 -12.76 10.21
N LYS A 120 3.21 -13.73 9.47
CA LYS A 120 3.92 -14.31 8.32
C LYS A 120 4.14 -13.24 7.25
N LYS A 121 5.12 -13.47 6.38
CA LYS A 121 5.49 -12.53 5.30
C LYS A 121 4.30 -12.13 4.44
N GLU A 122 3.43 -13.08 4.11
CA GLU A 122 2.20 -12.87 3.34
C GLU A 122 1.20 -11.99 4.09
N SER A 123 0.98 -12.23 5.37
CA SER A 123 0.09 -11.41 6.20
C SER A 123 0.60 -9.99 6.34
N PHE A 124 1.91 -9.82 6.56
CA PHE A 124 2.53 -8.50 6.55
C PHE A 124 2.38 -7.81 5.19
N TYR A 125 2.53 -8.56 4.09
CA TYR A 125 2.28 -8.06 2.74
C TYR A 125 0.84 -7.54 2.58
N PHE A 126 -0.18 -8.31 2.97
CA PHE A 126 -1.57 -7.82 2.94
C PHE A 126 -1.79 -6.60 3.84
N LEU A 127 -1.26 -6.63 5.07
CA LEU A 127 -1.42 -5.54 6.03
C LEU A 127 -0.90 -4.22 5.45
N LYS A 128 0.34 -4.18 4.94
CA LYS A 128 0.91 -2.95 4.38
C LYS A 128 0.15 -2.46 3.14
N GLU A 129 -0.32 -3.39 2.31
CA GLU A 129 -1.02 -3.13 1.05
C GLU A 129 -2.46 -2.64 1.26
N ILE A 130 -3.11 -3.07 2.35
CA ILE A 130 -4.42 -2.60 2.79
C ILE A 130 -4.28 -1.25 3.50
N LEU A 131 -3.25 -1.07 4.32
CA LEU A 131 -3.06 0.16 5.08
C LEU A 131 -2.70 1.38 4.23
N ALA A 132 -1.88 1.20 3.19
CA ALA A 132 -1.51 2.29 2.30
C ALA A 132 -2.74 3.02 1.71
N PRO A 133 -3.72 2.34 1.07
CA PRO A 133 -4.93 3.01 0.61
C PRO A 133 -5.80 3.56 1.75
N VAL A 134 -5.84 2.89 2.91
CA VAL A 134 -6.58 3.41 4.08
C VAL A 134 -6.05 4.76 4.53
N ILE A 135 -4.73 4.91 4.65
CA ILE A 135 -4.07 6.16 5.03
C ILE A 135 -4.25 7.22 3.93
N MET A 136 -4.08 6.83 2.66
CA MET A 136 -4.17 7.75 1.53
C MET A 136 -5.59 8.29 1.27
N ASN A 137 -6.62 7.54 1.65
CA ASN A 137 -8.02 7.97 1.54
C ASN A 137 -8.47 8.92 2.65
N GLN A 138 -7.63 9.17 3.67
CA GLN A 138 -7.96 10.16 4.69
C GLN A 138 -7.98 11.58 4.10
N LYS A 139 -8.97 12.39 4.50
CA LYS A 139 -9.24 13.74 3.95
C LYS A 139 -7.98 14.62 3.75
N PRO A 140 -6.99 14.66 4.69
CA PRO A 140 -5.77 15.42 4.47
C PRO A 140 -4.99 14.96 3.23
N LEU A 141 -4.75 13.67 3.03
CA LEU A 141 -3.99 13.19 1.87
C LEU A 141 -4.86 13.12 0.62
N GLN A 142 -6.11 12.71 0.74
CA GLN A 142 -7.05 12.56 -0.37
C GLN A 142 -7.20 13.86 -1.17
N SER A 143 -7.38 15.00 -0.48
CA SER A 143 -7.48 16.32 -1.09
C SER A 143 -6.19 16.77 -1.78
N LEU A 144 -5.02 16.53 -1.17
CA LEU A 144 -3.72 16.91 -1.73
C LEU A 144 -3.38 16.11 -2.98
N LEU A 145 -3.62 14.80 -2.92
CA LEU A 145 -3.28 13.85 -3.97
C LEU A 145 -4.35 13.76 -5.07
N LYS A 146 -5.49 14.46 -4.89
CA LYS A 146 -6.66 14.43 -5.79
C LYS A 146 -7.18 13.01 -6.03
N ILE A 147 -7.22 12.23 -4.94
CA ILE A 147 -7.67 10.84 -4.96
C ILE A 147 -9.18 10.78 -4.74
N ARG A 148 -9.87 9.85 -5.42
CA ARG A 148 -11.24 9.44 -5.08
C ARG A 148 -11.24 7.93 -4.85
N ASN A 149 -11.59 7.50 -3.63
CA ASN A 149 -11.78 6.09 -3.26
C ASN A 149 -10.67 5.15 -3.76
N TYR A 150 -9.41 5.44 -3.46
CA TYR A 150 -8.30 4.60 -3.89
C TYR A 150 -8.38 3.22 -3.25
N LEU A 151 -8.54 2.19 -4.08
CA LEU A 151 -8.76 0.81 -3.62
C LEU A 151 -7.46 0.01 -3.38
N GLY A 152 -6.29 0.63 -3.54
CA GLY A 152 -5.03 -0.10 -3.44
C GLY A 152 -4.68 -0.85 -4.72
N ASN A 153 -3.83 -1.86 -4.55
CA ASN A 153 -3.38 -2.74 -5.63
C ASN A 153 -4.52 -3.63 -6.17
N PRO A 154 -4.46 -4.02 -7.47
CA PRO A 154 -5.55 -4.77 -8.12
C PRO A 154 -6.00 -6.03 -7.38
N PHE A 155 -5.09 -6.77 -6.76
CA PHE A 155 -5.42 -7.99 -6.02
C PHE A 155 -6.39 -7.72 -4.85
N LEU A 156 -6.32 -6.55 -4.21
CA LEU A 156 -7.23 -6.22 -3.10
C LEU A 156 -8.66 -5.91 -3.55
N ARG A 157 -8.89 -5.63 -4.84
CA ARG A 157 -10.19 -5.15 -5.35
C ARG A 157 -11.32 -6.16 -5.20
N TYR A 158 -10.97 -7.45 -5.21
CA TYR A 158 -11.93 -8.55 -5.21
C TYR A 158 -11.88 -9.37 -3.92
N ILE A 159 -11.21 -8.87 -2.87
CA ILE A 159 -11.22 -9.48 -1.56
C ILE A 159 -12.31 -8.80 -0.73
N PHE A 160 -13.21 -9.62 -0.19
CA PHE A 160 -14.37 -9.15 0.57
C PHE A 160 -14.38 -9.76 1.97
N ILE A 161 -14.92 -9.01 2.91
CA ILE A 161 -15.19 -9.41 4.29
C ILE A 161 -16.70 -9.47 4.50
N ILE A 162 -17.20 -10.50 5.20
CA ILE A 162 -18.54 -10.51 5.76
C ILE A 162 -18.48 -9.90 7.17
N ASN A 163 -19.22 -8.81 7.37
CA ASN A 163 -19.39 -8.17 8.68
C ASN A 163 -20.88 -7.84 8.88
N LYS A 164 -21.49 -8.33 9.97
CA LYS A 164 -22.93 -8.17 10.26
C LYS A 164 -23.80 -8.50 9.04
N ASN A 165 -23.55 -9.66 8.42
CA ASN A 165 -24.24 -10.16 7.21
C ASN A 165 -24.08 -9.30 5.95
N LYS A 166 -23.24 -8.25 5.96
CA LYS A 166 -22.95 -7.44 4.78
C LYS A 166 -21.58 -7.81 4.19
N LYS A 167 -21.56 -7.98 2.87
CA LYS A 167 -20.33 -8.14 2.08
C LYS A 167 -19.70 -6.77 1.85
N ILE A 168 -18.48 -6.57 2.31
CA ILE A 168 -17.75 -5.29 2.23
C ILE A 168 -16.37 -5.55 1.63
N GLN A 169 -15.88 -4.70 0.73
CA GLN A 169 -14.51 -4.81 0.23
C GLN A 169 -13.50 -4.64 1.36
N ILE A 170 -12.42 -5.44 1.38
CA ILE A 170 -11.45 -5.47 2.49
C ILE A 170 -10.88 -4.09 2.81
N THR A 171 -10.50 -3.29 1.82
CA THR A 171 -9.96 -1.94 2.04
C THR A 171 -11.00 -1.00 2.64
N THR A 172 -12.26 -1.11 2.23
CA THR A 172 -13.38 -0.34 2.82
C THR A 172 -13.68 -0.78 4.25
N PHE A 173 -13.58 -2.09 4.53
CA PHE A 173 -13.73 -2.60 5.89
C PHE A 173 -12.64 -2.04 6.82
N PHE A 174 -11.36 -2.11 6.42
CA PHE A 174 -10.26 -1.56 7.21
C PHE A 174 -10.28 -0.02 7.29
N GLN A 175 -10.78 0.67 6.26
CA GLN A 175 -11.02 2.12 6.29
C GLN A 175 -11.97 2.48 7.45
N ARG A 176 -13.10 1.78 7.58
CA ARG A 176 -14.06 2.02 8.66
C ARG A 176 -13.48 1.75 10.04
N ILE A 177 -12.62 0.73 10.15
CA ILE A 177 -11.91 0.41 11.40
C ILE A 177 -10.94 1.55 11.76
N TYR A 178 -10.16 2.05 10.79
CA TYR A 178 -9.27 3.20 11.01
C TYR A 178 -10.05 4.43 11.47
N GLU A 179 -11.11 4.81 10.75
CA GLU A 179 -11.89 6.01 11.04
C GLU A 179 -12.55 5.94 12.42
N LYS A 180 -13.15 4.79 12.76
CA LYS A 180 -13.73 4.55 14.08
C LYS A 180 -12.68 4.69 15.18
N ALA A 181 -11.51 4.07 15.00
CA ALA A 181 -10.44 4.10 15.99
C ALA A 181 -9.81 5.50 16.13
N ARG A 182 -9.49 6.15 15.02
CA ARG A 182 -8.77 7.43 14.98
C ARG A 182 -9.65 8.61 15.38
N TYR A 183 -10.84 8.73 14.80
CA TYR A 183 -11.69 9.90 14.99
C TYR A 183 -12.75 9.69 16.07
N GLY A 184 -13.29 8.47 16.19
CA GLY A 184 -14.25 8.13 17.26
C GLY A 184 -13.56 7.79 18.59
N GLY A 185 -12.54 6.94 18.54
CA GLY A 185 -11.82 6.45 19.72
C GLY A 185 -10.57 7.26 20.11
N LYS A 186 -10.15 8.22 19.28
CA LYS A 186 -8.92 9.02 19.47
C LYS A 186 -7.65 8.19 19.68
N MET A 187 -7.59 6.99 19.09
CA MET A 187 -6.42 6.12 19.18
C MET A 187 -5.24 6.66 18.37
N ASP A 188 -4.03 6.44 18.89
CA ASP A 188 -2.82 6.68 18.13
C ASP A 188 -2.64 5.64 17.01
N PHE A 189 -1.82 5.95 16.02
CA PHE A 189 -1.60 5.08 14.86
C PHE A 189 -1.03 3.72 15.24
N LYS A 190 -0.24 3.65 16.32
CA LYS A 190 0.30 2.40 16.85
C LYS A 190 -0.83 1.48 17.31
N GLN A 191 -1.74 1.98 18.14
CA GLN A 191 -2.88 1.23 18.65
C GLN A 191 -3.78 0.75 17.51
N ILE A 192 -4.00 1.60 16.51
CA ILE A 192 -4.77 1.25 15.31
C ILE A 192 -4.07 0.12 14.55
N LEU A 193 -2.75 0.23 14.36
CA LEU A 193 -1.96 -0.76 13.66
C LEU A 193 -1.95 -2.11 14.38
N GLU A 194 -1.91 -2.12 15.71
CA GLU A 194 -2.05 -3.34 16.51
C GLU A 194 -3.40 -4.03 16.29
N ILE A 195 -4.51 -3.27 16.31
CA ILE A 195 -5.85 -3.81 16.03
C ILE A 195 -5.91 -4.40 14.62
N MET A 196 -5.39 -3.67 13.63
CA MET A 196 -5.40 -4.13 12.24
C MET A 196 -4.51 -5.34 12.02
N ALA A 197 -3.35 -5.42 12.67
CA ALA A 197 -2.47 -6.59 12.62
C ALA A 197 -3.18 -7.83 13.20
N LEU A 198 -3.88 -7.68 14.33
CA LEU A 198 -4.67 -8.77 14.92
C LEU A 198 -5.81 -9.24 14.00
N LEU A 199 -6.51 -8.30 13.35
CA LEU A 199 -7.55 -8.64 12.37
C LEU A 199 -6.98 -9.35 11.14
N ILE A 200 -5.82 -8.94 10.64
CA ILE A 200 -5.14 -9.63 9.54
C ILE A 200 -4.69 -11.03 9.98
N PHE A 201 -4.13 -11.16 11.18
CA PHE A 201 -3.72 -12.44 11.74
C PHE A 201 -4.90 -13.43 11.83
N SER A 202 -6.07 -12.97 12.29
CA SER A 202 -7.25 -13.83 12.40
C SER A 202 -7.78 -14.35 11.05
N ILE A 203 -7.39 -13.73 9.94
CA ILE A 203 -7.80 -14.15 8.58
C ILE A 203 -6.63 -14.61 7.71
N GLU A 204 -5.44 -14.83 8.29
CA GLU A 204 -4.20 -15.10 7.57
C GLU A 204 -4.33 -16.27 6.58
N ASN A 205 -4.94 -17.38 7.00
CA ASN A 205 -5.07 -18.57 6.16
C ASN A 205 -5.90 -18.32 4.90
N GLU A 206 -6.97 -17.52 5.01
CA GLU A 206 -7.79 -17.14 3.85
C GLU A 206 -7.03 -16.21 2.92
N LEU A 207 -6.29 -15.24 3.45
CA LEU A 207 -5.44 -14.35 2.66
C LEU A 207 -4.34 -15.10 1.91
N ILE A 208 -3.71 -16.10 2.54
CA ILE A 208 -2.72 -16.97 1.89
C ILE A 208 -3.36 -17.73 0.73
N LYS A 209 -4.58 -18.29 0.89
CA LYS A 209 -5.31 -18.95 -0.20
C LYS A 209 -5.59 -17.97 -1.35
N LYS A 210 -6.06 -16.76 -1.05
CA LYS A 210 -6.24 -15.72 -2.09
C LYS A 210 -4.92 -15.41 -2.80
N ASN A 211 -3.82 -15.26 -2.06
CA ASN A 211 -2.52 -14.96 -2.66
C ASN A 211 -2.05 -16.05 -3.62
N LYS A 212 -2.26 -17.34 -3.29
CA LYS A 212 -1.93 -18.46 -4.20
C LYS A 212 -2.72 -18.35 -5.52
N ILE A 213 -4.01 -18.08 -5.44
CA ILE A 213 -4.85 -17.87 -6.64
C ILE A 213 -4.36 -16.66 -7.44
N TRP A 214 -4.07 -15.54 -6.78
CA TRP A 214 -3.57 -14.35 -7.47
C TRP A 214 -2.20 -14.58 -8.13
N ASN A 215 -1.28 -15.27 -7.48
CA ASN A 215 0.04 -15.57 -8.05
C ASN A 215 -0.06 -16.51 -9.26
N GLN A 216 -1.10 -17.35 -9.33
CA GLN A 216 -1.32 -18.24 -10.46
C GLN A 216 -1.92 -17.51 -11.67
N TYR A 217 -2.88 -16.61 -11.47
CA TYR A 217 -3.65 -16.00 -12.57
C TYR A 217 -3.39 -14.51 -12.80
N GLY A 218 -2.88 -13.79 -11.80
CA GLY A 218 -2.61 -12.36 -11.85
C GLY A 218 -3.79 -11.55 -12.40
N ASN A 219 -3.49 -10.72 -13.40
CA ASN A 219 -4.51 -9.88 -14.05
C ASN A 219 -5.53 -10.68 -14.87
N ASP A 220 -5.21 -11.90 -15.29
CA ASP A 220 -6.08 -12.76 -16.09
C ASP A 220 -7.09 -13.55 -15.23
N LEU A 221 -7.07 -13.37 -13.91
CA LEU A 221 -7.96 -14.05 -12.98
C LEU A 221 -9.44 -13.89 -13.35
N ILE A 222 -9.85 -12.72 -13.84
CA ILE A 222 -11.25 -12.43 -14.22
C ILE A 222 -11.72 -13.34 -15.36
N ASN A 223 -10.81 -13.77 -16.23
CA ASN A 223 -11.13 -14.63 -17.37
C ASN A 223 -11.33 -16.10 -16.94
N ASN A 224 -10.85 -16.49 -15.75
CA ASN A 224 -11.07 -17.81 -15.19
C ASN A 224 -12.24 -17.81 -14.19
N LYS A 225 -13.45 -18.13 -14.66
CA LYS A 225 -14.70 -18.08 -13.86
C LYS A 225 -14.60 -18.83 -12.53
N THR A 226 -14.02 -20.04 -12.53
CA THR A 226 -13.91 -20.89 -11.34
C THR A 226 -12.93 -20.31 -10.32
N ALA A 227 -11.74 -19.90 -10.76
CA ALA A 227 -10.75 -19.28 -9.89
C ALA A 227 -11.24 -17.93 -9.35
N PHE A 228 -11.88 -17.12 -10.20
CA PHE A 228 -12.45 -15.83 -9.81
C PHE A 228 -13.56 -15.99 -8.77
N LYS A 229 -14.46 -16.97 -8.93
CA LYS A 229 -15.49 -17.28 -7.93
C LYS A 229 -14.88 -17.63 -6.58
N LYS A 230 -13.86 -18.50 -6.56
CA LYS A 230 -13.10 -18.85 -5.34
C LYS A 230 -12.40 -17.62 -4.75
N TYR A 231 -11.80 -16.77 -5.58
CA TYR A 231 -11.15 -15.54 -5.13
C TYR A 231 -12.13 -14.57 -4.47
N CYS A 232 -13.30 -14.39 -5.05
CA CYS A 232 -14.34 -13.49 -4.57
C CYS A 232 -15.14 -14.00 -3.37
N GLN A 233 -14.95 -15.26 -2.94
CA GLN A 233 -15.58 -15.79 -1.73
C GLN A 233 -15.20 -14.92 -0.53
N PRO A 234 -16.17 -14.31 0.17
CA PRO A 234 -15.88 -13.43 1.29
C PRO A 234 -15.27 -14.17 2.48
N ILE A 235 -14.40 -13.48 3.19
CA ILE A 235 -13.77 -13.94 4.44
C ILE A 235 -14.68 -13.54 5.61
N LYS A 236 -14.96 -14.48 6.52
CA LYS A 236 -15.70 -14.19 7.75
C LYS A 236 -14.74 -13.70 8.83
N ILE A 237 -15.11 -12.64 9.55
CA ILE A 237 -14.37 -12.16 10.72
C ILE A 237 -15.26 -12.29 11.95
N GLU A 238 -14.75 -12.97 12.97
CA GLU A 238 -15.43 -13.08 14.25
C GLU A 238 -15.18 -11.82 15.10
N ALA A 239 -16.27 -11.12 15.45
CA ALA A 239 -16.35 -10.07 16.47
C ALA A 239 -15.21 -9.01 16.51
N PRO A 240 -15.07 -8.13 15.50
CA PRO A 240 -14.08 -7.04 15.52
C PRO A 240 -14.24 -6.08 16.71
N GLU A 241 -15.44 -6.02 17.32
CA GLU A 241 -15.77 -5.14 18.45
C GLU A 241 -15.01 -5.51 19.74
N GLN A 242 -14.69 -6.79 19.94
CA GLN A 242 -13.95 -7.24 21.13
C GLN A 242 -12.49 -6.75 21.15
N LEU A 243 -11.91 -6.47 19.99
CA LEU A 243 -10.54 -5.97 19.87
C LEU A 243 -10.40 -4.52 20.35
N PHE A 244 -11.44 -3.70 20.19
CA PHE A 244 -11.46 -2.32 20.70
C PHE A 244 -11.52 -2.26 22.24
N ASN A 245 -12.14 -3.26 22.89
CA ASN A 245 -12.23 -3.30 24.35
C ASN A 245 -10.92 -3.76 25.02
N ARG A 246 -10.09 -4.54 24.32
CA ARG A 246 -8.79 -5.02 24.82
C ARG A 246 -7.70 -3.94 24.80
N SER A 247 -7.73 -2.99 23.86
CA SER A 247 -6.77 -1.89 23.79
C SER A 247 -7.02 -0.81 24.86
N ASN A 248 -8.29 -0.46 25.15
CA ASN A 248 -8.64 0.52 26.18
C ASN A 248 -8.29 0.09 27.61
N ARG A 249 -8.27 -1.21 27.91
CA ARG A 249 -7.86 -1.73 29.23
C ARG A 249 -6.36 -1.60 29.49
N ARG A 250 -5.53 -1.36 28.46
CA ARG A 250 -4.07 -1.21 28.61
C ARG A 250 -3.62 0.24 28.79
N SER A 251 -4.45 1.22 28.43
CA SER A 251 -4.15 2.65 28.59
C SER A 251 -4.60 3.24 29.93
N GLY A 252 -5.32 2.48 30.77
CA GLY A 252 -5.76 2.89 32.10
C GLY A 252 -4.86 2.42 33.26
N ARG A 253 -3.62 2.02 32.97
CA ARG A 253 -2.58 1.73 33.96
C ARG A 253 -1.39 2.66 33.71
N CYS A 254 -1.59 3.95 34.00
CA CYS A 254 -0.54 4.90 34.33
C CYS A 254 -1.03 5.67 35.55
#